data_AF-A0A949CQX2-F1
#
_entry.id   AF-A0A949CQX2-F1
#
_cell.length_a   1.000
_cell.length_b   1.000
_cell.length_c   1.000
_cell.angle_alpha   90.00
_cell.angle_beta   90.00
_cell.angle_gamma   90.00
#
_symmetry.space_group_name_H-M   'P 1'
#
loop_
_entity.id
_entity.type
_entity.pdbx_description
1 polymer ?
#
loop_
_entity_poly.entity_id
_entity_poly.type
_entity_poly.pdbx_seq_one_letter_code
_entity_poly.pdbx_strand_id
1 'polypeptide(L)'
;LLGQLFILGFAAIKGYLSPKTVTQIVALLNGIDIQGERLTNAIKEGKNAPVPTYQDVLEAKSNAILSMDSRAQALDRYKRQLDEKDKSLTEREARHNALVAEFKKQENETRAAKETESLQLRMQLFSALQPPDAKQQLMLMLEKNLKSDVISILKGLDDDKLKKILGEFTELIDQQKIADIMEEIRQQGKSANVATK
;
A
#
# COMPACT_ATOMS: atom_id res chain seq x y z
N LEU A 1 37.00 16.33 -29.15
CA LEU A 1 36.08 17.38 -29.65
C LEU A 1 34.64 17.18 -29.16
N LEU A 2 33.97 16.05 -29.43
CA LEU A 2 32.59 15.79 -28.95
C LEU A 2 32.42 15.83 -27.42
N GLY A 3 33.37 15.29 -26.64
CA GLY A 3 33.31 15.31 -25.17
C GLY A 3 33.47 16.70 -24.53
N GLN A 4 34.17 17.63 -25.18
CA GLN A 4 34.38 19.00 -24.68
C GLN A 4 33.14 19.88 -24.89
N LEU A 5 32.40 19.64 -25.97
CA LEU A 5 31.11 20.31 -26.25
C LEU A 5 30.02 19.92 -25.24
N PHE A 6 30.04 18.69 -24.75
CA PHE A 6 29.06 18.20 -23.78
C PHE A 6 29.23 18.85 -22.40
N ILE A 7 30.47 19.08 -21.97
CA ILE A 7 30.79 19.75 -20.69
C ILE A 7 30.41 21.23 -20.72
N LEU A 8 30.57 21.90 -21.87
CA LEU A 8 30.16 23.29 -22.10
C LEU A 8 28.63 23.46 -22.02
N GLY A 9 27.87 22.58 -22.68
CA GLY A 9 26.40 22.61 -22.62
C GLY A 9 25.87 22.40 -21.21
N PHE A 10 26.48 21.50 -20.45
CA PHE A 10 26.05 21.18 -19.09
C PHE A 10 26.39 22.29 -18.07
N ALA A 11 27.54 22.96 -18.22
CA ALA A 11 27.95 24.06 -17.33
C ALA A 11 27.12 25.34 -17.54
N ALA A 12 26.65 25.58 -18.77
CA ALA A 12 25.80 26.74 -19.10
C ALA A 12 24.40 26.65 -18.49
N ILE A 13 23.80 25.46 -18.53
CA ILE A 13 22.44 25.21 -17.99
C ILE A 13 22.41 25.31 -16.46
N LYS A 14 23.54 25.04 -15.79
CA LYS A 14 23.65 25.02 -14.31
C LYS A 14 24.13 26.34 -13.69
N GLY A 15 24.37 27.39 -14.49
CA GLY A 15 24.73 28.74 -14.01
C GLY A 15 26.17 28.92 -13.52
N TYR A 16 27.11 28.03 -13.85
CA TYR A 16 28.51 28.08 -13.39
C TYR A 16 29.45 28.91 -14.30
N LEU A 17 28.88 29.70 -15.21
CA LEU A 17 29.63 30.57 -16.13
C LEU A 17 30.13 31.82 -15.41
N SER A 18 31.31 31.73 -14.81
CA SER A 18 32.04 32.91 -14.35
C SER A 18 32.80 33.56 -15.52
N PRO A 19 33.04 34.89 -15.51
CA PRO A 19 33.85 35.58 -16.54
C PRO A 19 35.25 34.93 -16.71
N LYS A 20 35.77 34.35 -15.64
CA LYS A 20 37.05 33.63 -15.59
C LYS A 20 37.00 32.33 -16.40
N THR A 21 35.86 31.64 -16.41
CA THR A 21 35.65 30.39 -17.18
C THR A 21 35.59 30.67 -18.67
N VAL A 22 34.92 31.75 -19.08
CA VAL A 22 34.81 32.19 -20.49
C VAL A 22 36.19 32.55 -21.06
N THR A 23 37.01 33.26 -20.28
CA THR A 23 38.37 33.63 -20.67
C THR A 23 39.26 32.40 -20.86
N GLN A 24 39.11 31.37 -20.01
CA GLN A 24 39.84 30.12 -20.14
C GLN A 24 39.42 29.32 -21.39
N ILE A 25 38.16 29.36 -21.77
CA ILE A 25 37.69 28.70 -23.00
C ILE A 25 38.28 29.39 -24.25
N VAL A 26 38.30 30.73 -24.26
CA VAL A 26 38.90 31.51 -25.36
C VAL A 26 40.41 31.27 -25.46
N ALA A 27 41.11 31.20 -24.32
CA ALA A 27 42.54 30.91 -24.30
C ALA A 27 42.85 29.48 -24.78
N LEU A 28 42.01 28.49 -24.44
CA LEU A 28 42.17 27.11 -24.88
C LEU A 28 41.95 26.95 -26.40
N LEU A 29 40.98 27.68 -26.96
CA LEU A 29 40.69 27.70 -28.40
C LEU A 29 41.78 28.43 -29.21
N ASN A 30 42.45 29.40 -28.60
CA ASN A 30 43.63 30.07 -29.16
C ASN A 30 44.94 29.28 -28.97
N GLY A 31 44.87 28.04 -28.46
CA GLY A 31 46.04 27.17 -28.34
C GLY A 31 46.97 27.49 -27.17
N ILE A 32 46.54 28.31 -26.21
CA ILE A 32 47.31 28.59 -24.99
C ILE A 32 47.09 27.42 -24.01
N ASP A 33 48.16 26.71 -23.66
CA ASP A 33 48.12 25.59 -22.72
C ASP A 33 47.93 26.09 -21.28
N ILE A 34 46.66 26.19 -20.86
CA ILE A 34 46.24 26.58 -19.52
C ILE A 34 46.66 25.54 -18.47
N GLN A 35 46.87 24.27 -18.87
CA GLN A 35 47.30 23.22 -17.95
C GLN A 35 48.78 23.39 -17.56
N GLY A 36 49.63 23.75 -18.52
CA GLY A 36 51.03 24.08 -18.28
C GLY A 36 51.20 25.24 -17.30
N GLU A 37 50.42 26.32 -17.44
CA GLU A 37 50.53 27.49 -16.56
C GLU A 37 50.00 27.21 -15.14
N ARG A 38 48.91 26.44 -15.00
CA ARG A 38 48.41 25.99 -13.69
C ARG A 38 49.34 25.01 -12.99
N LEU A 39 49.91 24.06 -13.74
CA LEU A 39 50.87 23.10 -13.21
C LEU A 39 52.17 23.81 -12.81
N THR A 40 52.63 24.76 -13.62
CA THR A 40 53.81 25.58 -13.30
C THR A 40 53.56 26.48 -12.10
N ASN A 41 52.36 27.06 -11.97
CA ASN A 41 52.00 27.86 -10.81
C ASN A 41 51.85 27.00 -9.55
N ALA A 42 51.23 25.81 -9.62
CA ALA A 42 51.14 24.88 -8.49
C ALA A 42 52.51 24.32 -8.09
N ILE A 43 53.42 24.07 -9.03
CA ILE A 43 54.80 23.66 -8.75
C ILE A 43 55.62 24.82 -8.17
N LYS A 44 55.42 26.06 -8.65
CA LYS A 44 56.06 27.26 -8.07
C LYS A 44 55.54 27.58 -6.68
N GLU A 45 54.24 27.46 -6.44
CA GLU A 45 53.62 27.58 -5.11
C GLU A 45 54.10 26.45 -4.18
N GLY A 46 54.18 25.21 -4.67
CA GLY A 46 54.70 24.08 -3.89
C GLY A 46 56.20 24.16 -3.58
N LYS A 47 57.01 24.77 -4.46
CA LYS A 47 58.44 25.03 -4.23
C LYS A 47 58.71 26.22 -3.30
N ASN A 48 57.79 27.18 -3.23
CA ASN A 48 57.86 28.35 -2.35
C ASN A 48 57.00 28.21 -1.08
N ALA A 49 56.34 27.06 -0.90
CA ALA A 49 55.57 26.79 0.30
C ALA A 49 56.55 26.67 1.48
N PRO A 50 56.40 27.47 2.54
CA PRO A 50 57.25 27.33 3.72
C PRO A 50 57.11 25.91 4.28
N VAL A 51 58.25 25.28 4.57
CA VAL A 51 58.25 23.97 5.23
C VAL A 51 57.63 24.16 6.62
N PRO A 52 56.54 23.46 6.95
CA PRO A 52 55.83 23.69 8.19
C PRO A 52 56.74 23.40 9.37
N THR A 53 56.72 24.28 10.37
CA THR A 53 57.47 24.06 11.59
C THR A 53 56.81 22.96 12.40
N TYR A 54 57.55 22.38 13.36
CA TYR A 54 57.00 21.36 14.26
C TYR A 54 55.72 21.84 14.97
N GLN A 55 55.70 23.12 15.36
CA GLN A 55 54.55 23.73 16.04
C GLN A 55 53.32 23.80 15.13
N ASP A 56 53.50 24.17 13.86
CA ASP A 56 52.40 24.24 12.87
C ASP A 56 51.78 22.86 12.63
N VAL A 57 52.61 21.82 12.58
CA VAL A 57 52.15 20.43 12.41
C VAL A 57 51.39 19.96 13.65
N LEU A 58 51.86 20.30 14.85
CA LEU A 58 51.21 19.93 16.10
C LEU A 58 49.85 20.61 16.24
N GLU A 59 49.77 21.91 15.93
CA GLU A 59 48.52 22.67 15.95
C GLU A 59 47.52 22.13 14.90
N ALA A 60 47.97 21.87 13.67
CA ALA A 60 47.13 21.27 12.64
C ALA A 60 46.57 19.89 13.06
N LYS A 61 47.40 19.06 13.71
CA LYS A 61 46.95 17.77 14.25
C LYS A 61 45.96 17.93 15.39
N SER A 62 46.19 18.86 16.31
CA SER A 62 45.27 19.16 17.41
C SER A 62 43.89 19.58 16.89
N ASN A 63 43.87 20.53 15.94
CA ASN A 63 42.64 21.00 15.30
C ASN A 63 41.93 19.87 14.51
N ALA A 64 42.70 19.01 13.83
CA ALA A 64 42.14 17.86 13.14
C ALA A 64 41.46 16.88 14.13
N ILE A 65 42.11 16.56 15.24
CA ILE A 65 41.54 15.69 16.30
C ILE A 65 40.24 16.29 16.85
N LEU A 66 40.24 17.59 17.19
CA LEU A 66 39.06 18.27 17.69
C LEU A 66 37.91 18.25 16.67
N SER A 67 38.22 18.46 15.39
CA SER A 67 37.22 18.39 14.32
C SER A 67 36.65 16.98 14.16
N MET A 68 37.48 15.94 14.28
CA MET A 68 37.06 14.54 14.22
C MET A 68 36.16 14.18 15.40
N ASP A 69 36.49 14.64 16.60
CA ASP A 69 35.65 14.42 17.78
C ASP A 69 34.28 15.11 17.64
N SER A 70 34.26 16.36 17.17
CA SER A 70 33.00 17.07 16.89
C SER A 70 32.11 16.33 15.88
N ARG A 71 32.72 15.73 14.85
CA ARG A 71 32.03 14.91 13.84
C ARG A 71 31.52 13.61 14.44
N ALA A 72 32.31 12.94 15.26
CA ALA A 72 31.90 11.72 15.94
C ALA A 72 30.69 11.97 16.85
N GLN A 73 30.71 13.07 17.63
CA GLN A 73 29.57 13.48 18.46
C GLN A 73 28.34 13.83 17.63
N ALA A 74 28.51 14.51 16.49
CA ALA A 74 27.39 14.81 15.59
C ALA A 74 26.77 13.54 15.00
N LEU A 75 27.60 12.59 14.57
CA LEU A 75 27.14 11.29 14.07
C LEU A 75 26.39 10.49 15.14
N ASP A 76 26.89 10.47 16.37
CA ASP A 76 26.21 9.80 17.48
C ASP A 76 24.84 10.43 17.77
N ARG A 77 24.74 11.78 17.75
CA ARG A 77 23.45 12.47 17.88
C ARG A 77 22.49 12.12 16.75
N TYR A 78 22.95 12.11 15.50
CA TYR A 78 22.10 11.75 14.36
C TYR A 78 21.66 10.28 14.41
N LYS A 79 22.54 9.37 14.83
CA LYS A 79 22.18 7.97 15.04
C LYS A 79 21.06 7.83 16.07
N ARG A 80 21.18 8.49 17.23
CA ARG A 80 20.13 8.46 18.25
C ARG A 80 18.80 9.01 17.74
N GLN A 81 18.84 10.11 16.96
CA GLN A 81 17.63 10.67 16.35
C GLN A 81 17.00 9.70 15.34
N LEU A 82 17.79 9.02 14.53
CA LEU A 82 17.30 8.01 13.60
C LEU A 82 16.66 6.83 14.35
N ASP A 83 17.33 6.33 15.39
CA ASP A 83 16.81 5.22 16.21
C ASP A 83 15.48 5.61 16.89
N GLU A 84 15.34 6.85 17.36
CA GLU A 84 14.09 7.36 17.95
C GLU A 84 12.98 7.49 16.90
N LYS A 85 13.31 7.98 15.69
CA LYS A 85 12.35 8.06 14.58
C LYS A 85 11.89 6.68 14.13
N ASP A 86 12.80 5.72 14.04
CA ASP A 86 12.51 4.35 13.63
C ASP A 86 11.59 3.65 14.64
N LYS A 87 11.87 3.80 15.94
CA LYS A 87 10.96 3.35 17.01
C LYS A 87 9.58 3.98 16.90
N SER A 88 9.53 5.31 16.71
CA SER A 88 8.27 6.03 16.57
C SER A 88 7.46 5.56 15.36
N LEU A 89 8.12 5.31 14.22
CA LEU A 89 7.48 4.78 13.02
C LEU A 89 6.95 3.36 13.25
N THR A 90 7.77 2.48 13.82
CA THR A 90 7.39 1.10 14.13
C THR A 90 6.17 1.06 15.06
N GLU A 91 6.13 1.89 16.10
CA GLU A 91 4.97 1.99 16.99
C GLU A 91 3.72 2.55 16.30
N ARG A 92 3.89 3.49 15.35
CA ARG A 92 2.77 4.05 14.58
C ARG A 92 2.22 3.04 13.60
N GLU A 93 3.08 2.28 12.93
CA GLU A 93 2.68 1.20 12.03
C GLU A 93 1.95 0.10 12.80
N ALA A 94 2.48 -0.33 13.95
CA ALA A 94 1.81 -1.32 14.80
C ALA A 94 0.40 -0.86 15.22
N ARG A 95 0.27 0.40 15.67
CA ARG A 95 -1.02 1.00 16.02
C ARG A 95 -1.98 1.08 14.83
N HIS A 96 -1.48 1.50 13.67
CA HIS A 96 -2.28 1.58 12.46
C HIS A 96 -2.80 0.20 12.03
N ASN A 97 -1.92 -0.80 12.01
CA ASN A 97 -2.28 -2.17 11.66
C ASN A 97 -3.32 -2.74 12.62
N ALA A 98 -3.18 -2.49 13.92
CA ALA A 98 -4.18 -2.87 14.92
C ALA A 98 -5.54 -2.20 14.67
N LEU A 99 -5.55 -0.90 14.35
CA LEU A 99 -6.77 -0.16 14.05
C LEU A 99 -7.45 -0.67 12.77
N VAL A 100 -6.68 -0.95 11.72
CA VAL A 100 -7.21 -1.53 10.47
C VAL A 100 -7.80 -2.92 10.72
N ALA A 101 -7.13 -3.75 11.52
CA ALA A 101 -7.63 -5.07 11.87
C ALA A 101 -8.95 -5.00 12.65
N GLU A 102 -9.04 -4.11 13.64
CA GLU A 102 -10.24 -3.90 14.44
C GLU A 102 -11.38 -3.34 13.59
N PHE A 103 -11.11 -2.37 12.70
CA PHE A 103 -12.11 -1.82 11.80
C PHE A 103 -12.68 -2.89 10.86
N LYS A 104 -11.81 -3.71 10.25
CA LYS A 104 -12.25 -4.83 9.39
C LYS A 104 -13.08 -5.85 10.16
N LYS A 105 -12.72 -6.12 11.41
CA LYS A 105 -13.49 -7.00 12.29
C LYS A 105 -14.89 -6.43 12.54
N GLN A 106 -14.99 -5.18 12.94
CA GLN A 106 -16.28 -4.50 13.19
C GLN A 106 -17.13 -4.40 11.92
N GLU A 107 -16.52 -4.15 10.76
CA GLU A 107 -17.22 -4.14 9.47
C GLU A 107 -17.83 -5.51 9.17
N ASN A 108 -17.04 -6.58 9.32
CA ASN A 108 -17.52 -7.94 9.09
C ASN A 108 -18.62 -8.34 10.08
N GLU A 109 -18.47 -8.03 11.37
CA GLU A 109 -19.50 -8.29 12.38
C GLU A 109 -20.78 -7.52 12.10
N THR A 110 -20.68 -6.24 11.74
CA THR A 110 -21.85 -5.41 11.41
C THR A 110 -22.54 -5.91 10.14
N ARG A 111 -21.75 -6.32 9.13
CA ARG A 111 -22.28 -6.88 7.88
C ARG A 111 -23.01 -8.20 8.14
N ALA A 112 -22.39 -9.12 8.87
CA ALA A 112 -22.99 -10.40 9.23
C ALA A 112 -24.26 -10.21 10.08
N ALA A 113 -24.26 -9.25 11.01
CA ALA A 113 -25.44 -8.91 11.80
C ALA A 113 -26.59 -8.39 10.92
N LYS A 114 -26.31 -7.46 10.00
CA LYS A 114 -27.32 -6.93 9.05
C LYS A 114 -27.85 -8.00 8.10
N GLU A 115 -26.99 -8.89 7.60
CA GLU A 115 -27.41 -10.00 6.75
C GLU A 115 -28.33 -10.96 7.52
N THR A 116 -27.99 -11.25 8.78
CA THR A 116 -28.81 -12.09 9.66
C THR A 116 -30.15 -11.44 9.97
N GLU A 117 -30.16 -10.15 10.32
CA GLU A 117 -31.38 -9.38 10.58
C GLU A 117 -32.28 -9.31 9.33
N SER A 118 -31.68 -9.04 8.16
CA SER A 118 -32.41 -9.01 6.88
C SER A 118 -33.01 -10.38 6.54
N LEU A 119 -32.28 -11.47 6.79
CA LEU A 119 -32.80 -12.82 6.61
C LEU A 119 -33.97 -13.09 7.57
N GLN A 120 -33.84 -12.76 8.85
CA GLN A 120 -34.90 -12.93 9.85
C GLN A 120 -36.16 -12.14 9.49
N LEU A 121 -36.02 -10.89 9.06
CA LEU A 121 -37.15 -10.07 8.62
C LEU A 121 -37.85 -10.69 7.41
N ARG A 122 -37.09 -11.18 6.43
CA ARG A 122 -37.64 -11.87 5.26
C ARG A 122 -38.38 -13.14 5.68
N MET A 123 -37.82 -13.94 6.57
CA MET A 123 -38.48 -15.14 7.10
C MET A 123 -39.79 -14.78 7.81
N GLN A 124 -39.79 -13.77 8.68
CA GLN A 124 -41.00 -13.29 9.35
C GLN A 124 -42.08 -12.85 8.36
N LEU A 125 -41.69 -12.12 7.31
CA LEU A 125 -42.60 -11.70 6.25
C LEU A 125 -43.21 -12.92 5.55
N PHE A 126 -42.41 -13.92 5.17
CA PHE A 126 -42.89 -15.14 4.52
C PHE A 126 -43.77 -16.01 5.44
N SER A 127 -43.48 -16.06 6.74
CA SER A 127 -44.35 -16.73 7.72
C SER A 127 -45.72 -16.04 7.82
N ALA A 128 -45.76 -14.71 7.70
CA ALA A 128 -47.00 -13.93 7.75
C ALA A 128 -47.83 -13.97 6.45
N LEU A 129 -47.20 -14.16 5.28
CA LEU A 129 -47.89 -14.25 4.00
C LEU A 129 -48.80 -15.48 3.90
N GLN A 130 -49.89 -15.37 3.14
CA GLN A 130 -50.70 -16.55 2.80
C GLN A 130 -49.94 -17.46 1.82
N PRO A 131 -50.19 -18.79 1.83
CA PRO A 131 -49.45 -19.72 0.98
C PRO A 131 -49.44 -19.37 -0.53
N PRO A 132 -50.55 -18.94 -1.15
CA PRO A 132 -50.56 -18.56 -2.56
C PRO A 132 -49.70 -17.32 -2.86
N ASP A 133 -49.75 -16.31 -1.98
CA ASP A 133 -48.97 -15.08 -2.13
C ASP A 133 -47.48 -15.36 -1.94
N ALA A 134 -47.14 -16.25 -1.00
CA ALA A 134 -45.77 -16.71 -0.78
C ALA A 134 -45.21 -17.43 -2.01
N LYS A 135 -46.00 -18.29 -2.69
CA LYS A 135 -45.62 -18.90 -3.97
C LYS A 135 -45.27 -17.82 -4.99
N GLN A 136 -46.16 -16.85 -5.21
CA GLN A 136 -45.96 -15.80 -6.20
C GLN A 136 -44.69 -15.00 -5.92
N GLN A 137 -44.47 -14.64 -4.65
CA GLN A 137 -43.27 -13.91 -4.24
C GLN A 137 -41.98 -14.71 -4.46
N LEU A 138 -41.98 -16.02 -4.17
CA LEU A 138 -40.84 -16.89 -4.45
C LEU A 138 -40.54 -16.96 -5.94
N MET A 139 -41.57 -17.09 -6.78
CA MET A 139 -41.41 -17.12 -8.24
C MET A 139 -40.83 -15.82 -8.79
N LEU A 140 -41.33 -14.67 -8.32
CA LEU A 140 -40.77 -13.35 -8.66
C LEU A 140 -39.30 -13.20 -8.24
N MET A 141 -38.92 -13.76 -7.09
CA MET A 141 -37.52 -13.77 -6.65
C MET A 141 -36.64 -14.64 -7.57
N LEU A 142 -37.14 -15.79 -8.02
CA LEU A 142 -36.43 -16.64 -8.97
C LEU A 142 -36.26 -15.98 -10.34
N GLU A 143 -37.28 -15.28 -10.83
CA GLU A 143 -37.20 -14.48 -12.06
C GLU A 143 -36.15 -13.36 -11.96
N LYS A 144 -35.97 -12.79 -10.76
CA LYS A 144 -34.94 -11.78 -10.46
C LYS A 144 -33.56 -12.37 -10.16
N ASN A 145 -33.33 -13.65 -10.43
CA ASN A 145 -32.09 -14.38 -10.13
C ASN A 145 -31.68 -14.39 -8.64
N LEU A 146 -32.64 -14.24 -7.72
CA LEU A 146 -32.40 -14.25 -6.27
C LEU A 146 -32.48 -15.68 -5.69
N LYS A 147 -31.91 -16.66 -6.39
CA LYS A 147 -31.99 -18.10 -6.02
C LYS A 147 -31.41 -18.38 -4.62
N SER A 148 -30.30 -17.75 -4.26
CA SER A 148 -29.65 -17.93 -2.95
C SER A 148 -30.50 -17.44 -1.78
N ASP A 149 -31.24 -16.35 -1.97
CA ASP A 149 -32.15 -15.81 -0.96
C ASP A 149 -33.36 -16.73 -0.79
N VAL A 150 -33.91 -17.25 -1.90
CA VAL A 150 -35.00 -18.24 -1.88
C VAL A 150 -34.58 -19.49 -1.10
N ILE A 151 -33.38 -20.02 -1.34
CA ILE A 151 -32.82 -21.15 -0.59
C ILE A 151 -32.76 -20.84 0.91
N SER A 152 -32.27 -19.66 1.28
CA SER A 152 -32.13 -19.25 2.68
C SER A 152 -33.48 -19.11 3.39
N ILE A 153 -34.47 -18.54 2.69
CA ILE A 153 -35.83 -18.40 3.21
C ILE A 153 -36.48 -19.78 3.40
N LEU A 154 -36.40 -20.66 2.41
CA LEU A 154 -37.01 -22.00 2.47
C LEU A 154 -36.39 -22.87 3.58
N LYS A 155 -35.08 -22.75 3.82
CA LYS A 155 -34.39 -23.45 4.93
C LYS A 155 -34.81 -22.93 6.31
N GLY A 156 -35.23 -21.67 6.40
CA GLY A 156 -35.58 -21.02 7.66
C GLY A 156 -37.04 -21.13 8.06
N LEU A 157 -37.94 -21.40 7.10
CA LEU A 157 -39.37 -21.54 7.38
C LEU A 157 -39.67 -22.80 8.21
N ASP A 158 -40.74 -22.74 8.98
CA ASP A 158 -41.26 -23.89 9.71
C ASP A 158 -41.82 -24.96 8.74
N ASP A 159 -41.66 -26.23 9.10
CA ASP A 159 -42.01 -27.37 8.23
C ASP A 159 -43.48 -27.35 7.79
N ASP A 160 -44.39 -26.89 8.65
CA ASP A 160 -45.82 -26.84 8.35
C ASP A 160 -46.17 -25.75 7.35
N LYS A 161 -45.59 -24.55 7.50
CA LYS A 161 -45.74 -23.48 6.51
C LYS A 161 -45.06 -23.84 5.20
N LEU A 162 -43.87 -24.43 5.26
CA LEU A 162 -43.13 -24.89 4.08
C LEU A 162 -43.97 -25.87 3.26
N LYS A 163 -44.55 -26.90 3.90
CA LYS A 163 -45.44 -27.88 3.22
C LYS A 163 -46.64 -27.20 2.57
N LYS A 164 -47.28 -26.24 3.25
CA LYS A 164 -48.43 -25.50 2.71
C LYS A 164 -48.04 -24.68 1.48
N ILE A 165 -46.92 -23.95 1.54
CA ILE A 165 -46.41 -23.16 0.42
C ILE A 165 -46.05 -24.07 -0.76
N LEU A 166 -45.34 -25.17 -0.52
CA LEU A 166 -44.99 -26.15 -1.55
C LEU A 166 -46.23 -26.79 -2.19
N GLY A 167 -47.31 -26.96 -1.44
CA GLY A 167 -48.59 -27.48 -1.95
C GLY A 167 -49.26 -26.58 -2.99
N GLU A 168 -48.97 -25.28 -3.01
CA GLU A 168 -49.50 -24.33 -4.00
C GLU A 168 -48.80 -24.41 -5.37
N PHE A 169 -47.66 -25.10 -5.45
CA PHE A 169 -46.94 -25.34 -6.71
C PHE A 169 -47.61 -26.49 -7.49
N THR A 170 -48.75 -26.19 -8.12
CA THR A 170 -49.57 -27.16 -8.86
C THR A 170 -49.17 -27.33 -10.33
N GLU A 171 -48.51 -26.33 -10.92
CA GLU A 171 -48.08 -26.36 -12.32
C GLU A 171 -46.75 -27.11 -12.49
N LEU A 172 -46.63 -27.92 -13.55
CA LEU A 172 -45.46 -28.78 -13.77
C LEU A 172 -44.15 -27.98 -13.91
N ILE A 173 -44.21 -26.81 -14.53
CA ILE A 173 -43.06 -25.91 -14.72
C ILE A 173 -42.59 -25.33 -13.38
N ASP A 174 -43.53 -24.92 -12.55
CA ASP A 174 -43.28 -24.38 -11.22
C ASP A 174 -42.71 -25.45 -10.27
N GLN A 175 -43.21 -26.68 -10.36
CA GLN A 175 -42.72 -27.82 -9.60
C GLN A 175 -41.27 -28.17 -9.93
N GLN A 176 -40.88 -28.14 -11.21
CA GLN A 176 -39.48 -28.39 -11.60
C GLN A 176 -38.53 -27.35 -11.01
N LYS A 177 -38.88 -26.06 -11.12
CA LYS A 177 -38.04 -24.97 -10.58
C LYS A 177 -37.81 -25.11 -9.07
N ILE A 178 -38.84 -25.45 -8.31
CA ILE A 178 -38.73 -25.68 -6.87
C ILE A 178 -38.01 -26.99 -6.55
N ALA A 179 -38.26 -28.06 -7.30
CA ALA A 179 -37.57 -29.34 -7.11
C ALA A 179 -36.04 -29.19 -7.25
N ASP A 180 -35.58 -28.42 -8.24
CA ASP A 180 -34.17 -28.11 -8.44
C ASP A 180 -33.56 -27.37 -7.22
N ILE A 181 -34.31 -26.42 -6.66
CA ILE A 181 -33.91 -25.68 -5.46
C ILE A 181 -33.86 -26.59 -4.23
N MET A 182 -34.84 -27.48 -4.07
CA MET A 182 -34.88 -28.44 -2.97
C MET A 182 -33.80 -29.51 -3.06
N GLU A 183 -33.39 -29.89 -4.26
CA GLU A 183 -32.22 -30.74 -4.49
C GLU A 183 -30.93 -30.01 -4.10
N GLU A 184 -30.77 -28.74 -4.50
CA GLU A 184 -29.63 -27.92 -4.10
C GLU A 184 -29.54 -27.73 -2.58
N ILE A 185 -30.68 -27.50 -1.91
CA ILE A 185 -30.77 -27.46 -0.44
C ILE A 185 -30.24 -28.78 0.18
N ARG A 186 -30.66 -29.93 -0.38
CA ARG A 186 -30.22 -31.25 0.10
C ARG A 186 -28.73 -31.49 -0.14
N GLN A 187 -28.19 -31.08 -1.29
CA GLN A 187 -26.77 -31.23 -1.60
C GLN A 187 -25.90 -30.37 -0.68
N GLN A 188 -26.27 -29.11 -0.47
CA GLN A 188 -25.56 -28.22 0.47
C GLN A 188 -25.60 -28.76 1.91
N GLY A 189 -26.73 -29.34 2.34
CA GLY A 189 -26.86 -29.96 3.66
C GLY A 189 -25.98 -31.21 3.84
N LYS A 190 -25.77 -32.00 2.78
CA LYS A 190 -24.86 -33.16 2.80
C LYS A 190 -23.39 -32.73 2.83
N SER A 191 -22.99 -31.73 2.03
CA SER A 191 -21.62 -31.23 2.00
C SER A 191 -21.17 -30.62 3.33
N ALA A 192 -22.06 -29.95 4.05
CA ALA A 192 -21.77 -29.40 5.39
C ALA A 192 -21.49 -30.50 6.44
N ASN A 193 -22.15 -31.65 6.32
CA ASN A 193 -22.05 -32.78 7.26
C ASN A 193 -20.81 -33.68 7.00
N VAL A 194 -20.20 -33.57 5.82
CA VAL A 194 -18.94 -34.28 5.49
C VAL A 194 -17.71 -33.47 5.93
N ALA A 195 -17.78 -32.14 5.95
CA ALA A 195 -16.68 -31.28 6.41
C ALA A 195 -16.49 -31.23 7.94
N THR A 196 -17.41 -31.82 8.70
CA THR A 196 -17.40 -31.87 10.18
C THR A 196 -17.08 -33.25 10.74
N LYS A 197 -16.67 -34.21 9.90
CA LYS A 197 -16.22 -35.55 10.32
C LYS A 197 -14.72 -35.75 10.08
#